data_AF-A0A7D5ZDW2-F1
#
_entry.id   AF-A0A7D5ZDW2-F1
#
_cell.length_a   1.000
_cell.length_b   1.000
_cell.length_c   1.000
_cell.angle_alpha   90.00
_cell.angle_beta   90.00
_cell.angle_gamma   90.00
#
_symmetry.space_group_name_H-M   'P 1'
#
loop_
_entity.id
_entity.type
_entity.pdbx_description
1 polymer ?
#
loop_
_entity_poly.entity_id
_entity_poly.type
_entity_poly.pdbx_seq_one_letter_code
_entity_poly.pdbx_strand_id
1 'polypeptide(L)'
;MKSYVAGFMALVCSSAIWAAGGWHEGDYYRQGERVHYRGQVYEALQGHEATKGANWNPEAAPSLWRKIDREMAPAEQGSWREGRQYYKGQLSTYRGRTYRCLQSHKAEKGAGWSPDRAPSLWEDLRGQDYPQPR
;
A
#
# COMPACT_ATOMS: atom_id res chain seq x y z
N MET A 1 14.10 42.31 22.07
CA MET A 1 13.58 41.10 22.74
C MET A 1 13.26 40.08 21.66
N LYS A 2 14.01 38.98 21.69
CA LYS A 2 13.78 37.65 21.07
C LYS A 2 13.47 37.60 19.57
N SER A 3 14.56 37.65 18.80
CA SER A 3 14.69 37.05 17.48
C SER A 3 14.46 35.53 17.56
N TYR A 4 13.75 34.95 16.59
CA TYR A 4 13.82 33.51 16.33
C TYR A 4 14.45 33.29 14.96
N VAL A 5 15.68 32.79 14.99
CA VAL A 5 16.35 32.16 13.86
C VAL A 5 15.69 30.80 13.70
N ALA A 6 14.84 30.61 12.68
CA ALA A 6 14.40 29.29 12.26
C ALA A 6 15.43 28.77 11.27
N GLY A 7 16.32 27.91 11.78
CA GLY A 7 17.44 27.33 11.06
C GLY A 7 17.00 26.45 9.90
N PHE A 8 17.78 26.58 8.83
CA PHE A 8 17.84 25.74 7.65
C PHE A 8 18.44 24.36 8.01
N MET A 9 17.75 23.24 7.76
CA MET A 9 18.28 21.89 7.46
C MET A 9 17.17 20.85 7.68
N ALA A 10 16.96 19.82 6.87
CA ALA A 10 17.65 19.36 5.70
C ALA A 10 16.63 18.71 4.76
N LEU A 11 16.80 19.02 3.49
CA LEU A 11 16.25 18.26 2.39
C LEU A 11 16.95 16.89 2.41
N VAL A 12 16.21 15.81 2.62
CA VAL A 12 16.65 14.50 2.15
C VAL A 12 15.53 13.96 1.27
N CYS A 13 15.72 14.10 -0.04
CA CYS A 13 15.10 13.19 -0.99
C CYS A 13 15.55 11.78 -0.61
N SER A 14 14.70 11.05 0.11
CA SER A 14 14.83 9.61 0.18
C SER A 14 13.58 9.05 -0.47
N SER A 15 13.73 8.72 -1.75
CA SER A 15 12.97 7.65 -2.37
C SER A 15 13.27 6.36 -1.59
N ALA A 16 12.60 6.19 -0.45
CA ALA A 16 12.64 4.96 0.32
C ALA A 16 11.58 4.01 -0.23
N ILE A 17 11.94 3.28 -1.27
CA ILE A 17 11.48 1.90 -1.38
C ILE A 17 12.17 1.16 -0.23
N TRP A 18 11.55 1.12 0.95
CA TRP A 18 11.62 0.05 1.97
C TRP A 18 11.16 0.51 3.36
N ALA A 19 10.28 -0.30 3.95
CA ALA A 19 9.67 -0.19 5.28
C ALA A 19 8.77 1.04 5.51
N ALA A 20 7.47 0.81 5.66
CA ALA A 20 6.56 1.80 6.23
C ALA A 20 7.13 2.30 7.56
N GLY A 21 7.25 3.61 7.75
CA GLY A 21 7.71 4.20 9.01
C GLY A 21 6.72 3.90 10.14
N GLY A 22 7.13 4.01 11.41
CA GLY A 22 6.18 4.01 12.52
C GLY A 22 5.24 5.23 12.42
N TRP A 23 3.99 5.09 12.87
CA TRP A 23 3.11 6.25 13.03
C TRP A 23 3.57 7.11 14.22
N HIS A 24 3.63 8.42 14.02
CA HIS A 24 3.85 9.45 15.04
C HIS A 24 2.82 10.59 14.95
N GLU A 25 2.55 11.21 16.11
CA GLU A 25 1.77 12.44 16.19
C GLU A 25 2.61 13.67 15.81
N GLY A 26 1.97 14.62 15.11
CA GLY A 26 2.56 15.84 14.58
C GLY A 26 3.17 15.67 13.19
N ASP A 27 3.17 14.45 12.64
CA ASP A 27 3.66 14.19 11.28
C ASP A 27 2.55 14.45 10.24
N TYR A 28 2.97 14.87 9.05
CA TYR A 28 2.10 14.95 7.88
C TYR A 28 2.21 13.68 7.04
N TYR A 29 1.08 13.03 6.80
CA TYR A 29 0.97 11.84 5.97
C TYR A 29 0.32 12.16 4.64
N ARG A 30 0.90 11.66 3.56
CA ARG A 30 0.34 11.78 2.20
C ARG A 30 -0.68 10.69 1.95
N GLN A 31 -1.67 10.94 1.10
CA GLN A 31 -2.54 9.88 0.60
C GLN A 31 -1.70 8.74 -0.03
N GLY A 32 -1.99 7.50 0.34
CA GLY A 32 -1.26 6.31 -0.09
C GLY A 32 0.00 6.00 0.73
N GLU A 33 0.40 6.88 1.65
CA GLU A 33 1.52 6.64 2.56
C GLU A 33 1.21 5.51 3.54
N ARG A 34 2.21 4.68 3.86
CA ARG A 34 2.03 3.53 4.73
C ARG A 34 2.81 3.66 6.02
N VAL A 35 2.17 3.29 7.13
CA VAL A 35 2.76 3.34 8.47
C VAL A 35 2.57 2.02 9.22
N HIS A 36 3.48 1.71 10.14
CA HIS A 36 3.29 0.66 11.14
C HIS A 36 2.66 1.24 12.41
N TYR A 37 1.59 0.62 12.87
CA TYR A 37 0.97 0.93 14.15
C TYR A 37 0.52 -0.36 14.83
N ARG A 38 0.98 -0.59 16.07
CA ARG A 38 0.65 -1.79 16.89
C ARG A 38 0.85 -3.13 16.15
N GLY A 39 1.92 -3.22 15.35
CA GLY A 39 2.27 -4.44 14.60
C GLY A 39 1.46 -4.67 13.31
N GLN A 40 0.53 -3.77 12.98
CA GLN A 40 -0.23 -3.76 11.73
C GLN A 40 0.29 -2.65 10.81
N VAL A 41 0.06 -2.79 9.51
CA VAL A 41 0.35 -1.74 8.52
C VAL A 41 -0.95 -1.00 8.24
N TYR A 42 -0.88 0.31 8.07
CA TYR A 42 -2.01 1.14 7.65
C TYR A 42 -1.59 2.01 6.48
N GLU A 43 -2.54 2.34 5.61
CA GLU A 43 -2.36 3.26 4.49
C GLU A 43 -3.24 4.48 4.70
N ALA A 44 -2.67 5.68 4.55
CA ALA A 44 -3.40 6.93 4.64
C ALA A 44 -4.36 7.06 3.44
N LEU A 45 -5.66 7.24 3.71
CA LEU A 45 -6.69 7.43 2.70
C LEU A 45 -6.70 8.86 2.14
N GLN A 46 -6.23 9.82 2.93
CA GLN A 46 -6.23 11.25 2.63
C GLN A 46 -4.94 11.87 3.15
N GLY A 47 -4.46 12.93 2.48
CA GLY A 47 -3.36 13.74 2.99
C GLY A 47 -3.80 14.48 4.26
N HIS A 48 -3.11 14.29 5.38
CA HIS A 48 -3.48 14.89 6.64
C HIS A 48 -2.28 15.07 7.58
N GLU A 49 -2.38 16.06 8.46
CA GLU A 49 -1.47 16.21 9.59
C GLU A 49 -2.07 15.51 10.81
N ALA A 50 -1.34 14.59 11.43
CA ALA A 50 -1.75 13.92 12.66
C ALA A 50 -1.63 14.88 13.85
N THR A 51 -2.52 15.88 13.90
CA THR A 51 -2.54 16.94 14.91
C THR A 51 -2.39 16.38 16.32
N LYS A 52 -1.39 16.85 17.07
CA LYS A 52 -1.10 16.38 18.43
C LYS A 52 -2.33 16.51 19.33
N GLY A 53 -2.68 15.44 20.04
CA GLY A 53 -3.84 15.40 20.93
C GLY A 53 -5.20 15.21 20.25
N ALA A 54 -5.27 15.13 18.90
CA ALA A 54 -6.51 14.83 18.18
C ALA A 54 -6.87 13.33 18.15
N ASN A 55 -5.94 12.47 18.60
CA ASN A 55 -6.08 11.01 18.59
C ASN A 55 -6.37 10.43 17.19
N TRP A 56 -5.82 11.04 16.14
CA TRP A 56 -5.93 10.56 14.75
C TRP A 56 -4.95 9.42 14.46
N ASN A 57 -4.91 8.44 15.36
CA ASN A 57 -4.12 7.24 15.17
C ASN A 57 -4.81 6.28 14.19
N PRO A 58 -4.06 5.33 13.59
CA PRO A 58 -4.61 4.48 12.53
C PRO A 58 -5.77 3.56 12.94
N GLU A 59 -5.97 3.28 14.22
CA GLU A 59 -7.14 2.54 14.71
C GLU A 59 -8.34 3.44 15.04
N ALA A 60 -8.10 4.66 15.51
CA ALA A 60 -9.14 5.58 15.97
C ALA A 60 -9.72 6.44 14.84
N ALA A 61 -9.05 6.55 13.69
CA ALA A 61 -9.47 7.39 12.57
C ALA A 61 -9.61 6.60 11.25
N PRO A 62 -10.66 5.77 11.09
CA PRO A 62 -10.88 4.95 9.89
C PRO A 62 -11.20 5.76 8.62
N SER A 63 -11.55 7.04 8.75
CA SER A 63 -11.70 7.96 7.61
C SER A 63 -10.37 8.47 7.06
N LEU A 64 -9.30 8.38 7.86
CA LEU A 64 -7.94 8.81 7.51
C LEU A 64 -7.03 7.62 7.21
N TRP A 65 -7.30 6.46 7.81
CA TRP A 65 -6.45 5.28 7.73
C TRP A 65 -7.22 4.03 7.32
N ARG A 66 -6.63 3.28 6.40
CA ARG A 66 -7.07 1.93 6.06
C ARG A 66 -6.07 0.93 6.59
N LYS A 67 -6.54 -0.01 7.41
CA LYS A 67 -5.72 -1.16 7.82
C LYS A 67 -5.35 -1.98 6.59
N ILE A 68 -4.06 -2.17 6.40
CA ILE A 68 -3.48 -3.09 5.45
C ILE A 68 -3.26 -4.38 6.22
N ASP A 69 -4.25 -5.27 6.17
CA ASP A 69 -4.06 -6.63 6.67
C ASP A 69 -2.83 -7.22 5.96
N ARG A 70 -2.02 -8.06 6.62
CA ARG A 70 -0.81 -8.63 6.01
C ARG A 70 -1.09 -9.43 4.72
N GLU A 71 -2.35 -9.75 4.46
CA GLU A 71 -2.83 -10.33 3.20
C GLU A 71 -2.99 -9.29 2.07
N MET A 72 -3.17 -8.03 2.44
CA MET A 72 -3.31 -6.82 1.60
C MET A 72 -2.03 -5.96 1.57
N ALA A 73 -1.05 -6.24 2.45
CA ALA A 73 0.32 -5.78 2.24
C ALA A 73 0.70 -6.17 0.82
N PRO A 74 1.58 -5.44 0.13
CA PRO A 74 2.34 -6.06 -0.93
C PRO A 74 3.20 -7.12 -0.25
N ALA A 75 2.59 -8.25 0.10
CA ALA A 75 3.22 -9.53 -0.08
C ALA A 75 3.86 -9.40 -1.44
N GLU A 76 5.18 -9.40 -1.42
CA GLU A 76 6.06 -9.71 -2.52
C GLU A 76 5.27 -10.22 -3.71
N GLN A 77 5.52 -9.65 -4.89
CA GLN A 77 5.08 -10.01 -6.24
C GLN A 77 5.06 -11.54 -6.44
N GLY A 78 4.14 -12.17 -5.74
CA GLY A 78 4.33 -13.53 -5.30
C GLY A 78 3.80 -14.40 -6.40
N SER A 79 4.42 -15.55 -6.58
CA SER A 79 3.88 -16.53 -7.51
C SER A 79 2.40 -16.77 -7.20
N TRP A 80 1.52 -16.68 -8.20
CA TRP A 80 0.12 -17.05 -8.06
C TRP A 80 0.02 -18.46 -7.47
N ARG A 81 -0.89 -18.62 -6.51
CA ARG A 81 -1.21 -19.87 -5.84
C ARG A 81 -2.72 -19.95 -5.62
N GLU A 82 -3.26 -21.16 -5.74
CA GLU A 82 -4.61 -21.48 -5.29
C GLU A 82 -4.71 -21.39 -3.76
N GLY A 83 -5.94 -21.19 -3.27
CA GLY A 83 -6.28 -21.02 -1.85
C GLY A 83 -6.00 -19.62 -1.30
N ARG A 84 -5.35 -18.73 -2.06
CA ARG A 84 -4.95 -17.39 -1.61
C ARG A 84 -6.02 -16.34 -1.91
N GLN A 85 -6.21 -15.39 -1.00
CA GLN A 85 -6.99 -14.19 -1.24
C GLN A 85 -6.19 -13.18 -2.08
N TYR A 86 -6.84 -12.62 -3.10
CA TYR A 86 -6.33 -11.54 -3.92
C TYR A 86 -7.28 -10.33 -3.84
N TYR A 87 -6.70 -9.15 -3.90
CA TYR A 87 -7.43 -7.88 -3.88
C TYR A 87 -7.28 -7.15 -5.21
N LYS A 88 -8.32 -6.42 -5.61
CA LYS A 88 -8.26 -5.56 -6.80
C LYS A 88 -7.03 -4.63 -6.75
N GLY A 89 -6.27 -4.58 -7.84
CA GLY A 89 -5.03 -3.83 -7.99
C GLY A 89 -3.78 -4.60 -7.57
N GLN A 90 -3.90 -5.73 -6.87
CA GLN A 90 -2.76 -6.53 -6.43
C GLN A 90 -2.00 -7.14 -7.62
N LEU A 91 -0.68 -7.14 -7.55
CA LEU A 91 0.19 -7.78 -8.54
C LEU A 91 0.55 -9.21 -8.13
N SER A 92 0.56 -10.13 -9.09
CA SER A 92 0.90 -11.54 -8.89
C SER A 92 1.68 -12.08 -10.09
N THR A 93 2.66 -12.95 -9.84
CA THR A 93 3.52 -13.50 -10.88
C THR A 93 3.05 -14.90 -11.28
N TYR A 94 2.87 -15.21 -12.56
CA TYR A 94 2.50 -16.56 -13.00
C TYR A 94 3.20 -16.91 -14.31
N ARG A 95 3.92 -18.03 -14.35
CA ARG A 95 4.69 -18.48 -15.53
C ARG A 95 5.59 -17.38 -16.14
N GLY A 96 6.27 -16.62 -15.28
CA GLY A 96 7.14 -15.52 -15.71
C GLY A 96 6.40 -14.30 -16.30
N ARG A 97 5.15 -14.07 -15.88
CA ARG A 97 4.34 -12.89 -16.20
C ARG A 97 3.88 -12.22 -14.94
N THR A 98 3.81 -10.89 -14.97
CA THR A 98 3.15 -10.12 -13.90
C THR A 98 1.73 -9.80 -14.34
N TYR A 99 0.78 -10.10 -13.47
CA TYR A 99 -0.62 -9.82 -13.66
C TYR A 99 -1.15 -8.90 -12.57
N ARG A 100 -2.08 -8.02 -12.91
CA ARG A 100 -2.87 -7.23 -11.96
C ARG A 100 -4.22 -7.91 -11.74
N CYS A 101 -4.62 -8.03 -10.47
CA CYS A 101 -5.94 -8.49 -10.11
C CYS A 101 -7.00 -7.41 -10.40
N LEU A 102 -8.03 -7.74 -11.17
CA LEU A 102 -9.10 -6.82 -11.57
C LEU A 102 -10.24 -6.75 -10.55
N GLN A 103 -10.46 -7.84 -9.83
CA GLN A 103 -11.57 -8.00 -8.88
C GLN A 103 -11.07 -8.75 -7.65
N SER A 104 -11.37 -8.26 -6.45
CA SER A 104 -11.01 -8.96 -5.21
C SER A 104 -11.70 -10.34 -5.15
N HIS A 105 -10.93 -11.40 -4.98
CA HIS A 105 -11.42 -12.79 -4.99
C HIS A 105 -10.48 -13.71 -4.21
N LYS A 106 -11.01 -14.84 -3.74
CA LYS A 106 -10.20 -15.95 -3.24
C LYS A 106 -9.98 -16.94 -4.37
N ALA A 107 -8.74 -17.28 -4.71
CA ALA A 107 -8.46 -18.25 -5.78
C ALA A 107 -8.83 -19.68 -5.32
N GLU A 108 -10.11 -20.02 -5.33
CA GLU A 108 -10.59 -21.31 -4.83
C GLU A 108 -9.91 -22.49 -5.54
N LYS A 109 -9.49 -23.48 -4.76
CA LYS A 109 -8.67 -24.61 -5.25
C LYS A 109 -9.47 -25.41 -6.28
N GLY A 110 -8.91 -25.62 -7.47
CA GLY A 110 -9.57 -26.33 -8.56
C GLY A 110 -10.58 -25.51 -9.36
N ALA A 111 -10.80 -24.23 -9.05
CA ALA A 111 -11.70 -23.36 -9.80
C ALA A 111 -11.12 -22.92 -11.16
N GLY A 112 -9.82 -23.13 -11.39
CA GLY A 112 -9.16 -22.74 -12.64
C GLY A 112 -8.96 -21.23 -12.80
N TRP A 113 -8.99 -20.47 -11.69
CA TRP A 113 -8.82 -19.01 -11.69
C TRP A 113 -7.35 -18.56 -11.78
N SER A 114 -6.57 -19.28 -12.60
CA SER A 114 -5.19 -18.91 -12.87
C SER A 114 -5.12 -17.66 -13.76
N PRO A 115 -4.06 -16.85 -13.67
CA PRO A 115 -3.99 -15.57 -14.37
C PRO A 115 -4.06 -15.67 -15.90
N ASP A 116 -3.66 -16.80 -16.48
CA ASP A 116 -3.77 -17.09 -17.91
C ASP A 116 -5.16 -17.59 -18.35
N ARG A 117 -6.01 -18.04 -17.41
CA ARG A 117 -7.31 -18.66 -17.72
C ARG A 117 -8.50 -17.81 -17.30
N ALA A 118 -8.31 -16.84 -16.41
CA ALA A 118 -9.37 -16.00 -15.87
C ALA A 118 -9.15 -14.51 -16.19
N PRO A 119 -9.32 -14.07 -17.45
CA PRO A 119 -9.10 -12.68 -17.87
C PRO A 119 -10.10 -11.69 -17.24
N SER A 120 -11.22 -12.15 -16.69
CA SER A 120 -12.14 -11.31 -15.91
C SER A 120 -11.61 -10.95 -14.51
N LEU A 121 -10.65 -11.74 -13.99
CA LEU A 121 -10.04 -11.57 -12.68
C LEU A 121 -8.60 -11.03 -12.76
N TRP A 122 -7.94 -11.19 -13.91
CA TRP A 122 -6.53 -10.89 -14.09
C TRP A 122 -6.27 -10.14 -15.39
N GLU A 123 -5.47 -9.08 -15.29
CA GLU A 123 -4.93 -8.31 -16.40
C GLU A 123 -3.43 -8.61 -16.52
N ASP A 124 -2.98 -9.05 -17.70
CA ASP A 124 -1.55 -9.21 -17.96
C ASP A 124 -0.89 -7.86 -18.19
N LEU A 125 0.22 -7.61 -17.50
CA LEU A 125 0.96 -6.35 -17.63
C LEU A 125 2.05 -6.41 -18.70
N ARG A 126 2.24 -7.54 -19.40
CA ARG A 126 3.08 -7.56 -20.60
C ARG A 126 2.49 -6.63 -21.66
N GLY A 127 3.15 -5.50 -21.89
CA GLY A 127 2.78 -4.53 -22.94
C GLY A 127 1.94 -3.34 -22.46
N GLN A 128 1.66 -3.21 -21.15
CA GLN A 128 1.16 -1.95 -20.63
C GLN A 128 2.32 -1.10 -20.12
N ASP A 129 2.63 -0.03 -20.86
CA ASP A 129 3.30 1.16 -20.33
C ASP A 129 2.48 1.64 -19.13
N TYR A 130 2.80 1.14 -17.93
CA TYR A 130 2.30 1.77 -16.73
C TYR A 130 3.12 3.05 -16.57
N PRO A 131 2.54 4.25 -16.69
CA PRO A 131 3.28 5.47 -16.41
C PRO A 131 3.72 5.37 -14.94
N GLN A 132 5.02 5.21 -14.76
CA GLN A 132 5.65 5.48 -13.46
C GLN A 132 5.19 6.89 -13.08
N PRO A 133 4.66 7.11 -11.86
CA PRO A 133 4.37 8.47 -11.42
C PRO A 133 5.65 9.29 -11.58
N ARG A 134 5.58 10.30 -12.44
CA ARG A 134 6.70 11.16 -12.83
C ARG A 134 7.00 12.17 -11.72
#